data_AF-A0A2G9N7X6-F1
#
_entry.id   AF-A0A2G9N7X6-F1
#
_cell.length_a   1.000
_cell.length_b   1.000
_cell.length_c   1.000
_cell.angle_alpha   90.00
_cell.angle_beta   90.00
_cell.angle_gamma   90.00
#
_symmetry.space_group_name_H-M   'P 1'
#
loop_
_entity.id
_entity.type
_entity.pdbx_description
1 polymer ?
#
loop_
_entity_poly.entity_id
_entity_poly.type
_entity_poly.pdbx_seq_one_letter_code
_entity_poly.pdbx_strand_id
1 'polypeptide(L)'
;MAQKLSKKELREYMIDQLDSGHTVAGITDHLIKYGHKREELERIFDDILDEEESNKKSLFKMAAEILFISLFVLFIFWVGISSDSSGEAVFIGFLPTITLIVLSLALGKKVKKSIFMIMPLVLAFFFYISGTLSTIPVFAGMEVGNLTLLNLVMSYIFIFFIQSSDVLNRISMSFLGGREDEFEEERDESAEGRFEQFRKAFEPRQEKERHGQRQPSEAKGEYIEVPQKHESLKKVVESIESNCKALNSAIGRVYRRSNGGTNLVRELIHVKSEWYNGFRYLLANHPDNHAIYELVDKIEKRLNLLFRKEFELFGTIQFKNLKRDSSGSSRIIDVLIMNDNDPVQTYFENALMACGDVKQMIGSVK
;
A
#
# COMPACT_ATOMS: atom_id res chain seq x y z
N MET A 1 -9.41 41.66 8.57
CA MET A 1 -8.73 40.99 7.44
C MET A 1 -7.93 39.84 8.03
N ALA A 2 -8.16 38.60 7.58
CA ALA A 2 -7.33 37.49 8.02
C ALA A 2 -5.90 37.71 7.49
N GLN A 3 -4.91 37.56 8.35
CA GLN A 3 -3.51 37.68 7.98
C GLN A 3 -3.16 36.50 7.06
N LYS A 4 -2.70 36.77 5.84
CA LYS A 4 -2.34 35.71 4.88
C LYS A 4 -1.09 35.00 5.41
N LEU A 5 -1.20 33.71 5.69
CA LEU A 5 -0.08 32.87 6.13
C LEU A 5 1.01 32.86 5.04
N SER A 6 2.27 32.86 5.46
CA SER A 6 3.41 32.65 4.56
C SER A 6 3.40 31.23 4.00
N LYS A 7 4.08 30.98 2.86
CA LYS A 7 4.19 29.64 2.26
C LYS A 7 4.70 28.60 3.27
N LYS A 8 5.63 29.00 4.14
CA LYS A 8 6.22 28.15 5.18
C LYS A 8 5.19 27.79 6.26
N GLU A 9 4.46 28.76 6.80
CA GLU A 9 3.42 28.53 7.81
C GLU A 9 2.27 27.71 7.24
N LEU A 10 1.90 27.93 5.98
CA LEU A 10 0.86 27.16 5.30
C LEU A 10 1.28 25.70 5.15
N ARG A 11 2.54 25.45 4.76
CA ARG A 11 3.12 24.11 4.67
C ARG A 11 3.14 23.41 6.03
N GLU A 12 3.61 24.08 7.08
CA GLU A 12 3.65 23.54 8.44
C GLU A 12 2.23 23.21 8.94
N TYR A 13 1.27 24.09 8.71
CA TYR A 13 -0.13 23.84 9.03
C TYR A 13 -0.69 22.62 8.27
N MET A 14 -0.43 22.51 6.97
CA MET A 14 -0.92 21.39 6.17
C MET A 14 -0.34 20.04 6.64
N ILE A 15 0.94 20.01 7.02
CA ILE A 15 1.58 18.82 7.60
C ILE A 15 0.92 18.45 8.93
N ASP A 16 0.77 19.39 9.86
CA ASP A 16 0.14 19.14 11.17
C ASP A 16 -1.31 18.62 11.05
N GLN A 17 -2.06 19.12 10.08
CA GLN A 17 -3.41 18.65 9.81
C GLN A 17 -3.43 17.24 9.17
N LEU A 18 -2.48 16.93 8.28
CA LEU A 18 -2.32 15.58 7.74
C LEU A 18 -1.95 14.58 8.84
N ASP A 19 -1.02 14.94 9.72
CA ASP A 19 -0.60 14.14 10.89
C ASP A 19 -1.76 13.91 11.86
N SER A 20 -2.66 14.88 11.99
CA SER A 20 -3.91 14.78 12.76
C SER A 20 -5.01 13.96 12.06
N GLY A 21 -4.74 13.43 10.87
CA GLY A 21 -5.65 12.56 10.11
C GLY A 21 -6.71 13.28 9.27
N HIS A 22 -6.57 14.59 9.06
CA HIS A 22 -7.45 15.32 8.14
C HIS A 22 -7.17 14.96 6.69
N THR A 23 -8.20 15.02 5.84
CA THR A 23 -8.06 14.73 4.40
C THR A 23 -7.54 15.96 3.66
N VAL A 24 -6.76 15.76 2.59
CA VAL A 24 -6.29 16.82 1.67
C VAL A 24 -7.43 17.73 1.22
N ALA A 25 -8.57 17.14 0.84
CA ALA A 25 -9.77 17.90 0.44
C ALA A 25 -10.31 18.77 1.58
N GLY A 26 -10.41 18.23 2.80
CA GLY A 26 -10.88 18.98 3.97
C GLY A 26 -9.96 20.15 4.34
N ILE A 27 -8.64 19.95 4.27
CA ILE A 27 -7.65 20.99 4.51
C ILE A 27 -7.72 22.06 3.41
N THR A 28 -7.84 21.64 2.14
CA THR A 28 -7.95 22.55 0.99
C THR A 28 -9.20 23.43 1.10
N ASP A 29 -10.35 22.83 1.37
CA ASP A 29 -11.62 23.54 1.53
C ASP A 29 -11.57 24.52 2.72
N HIS A 30 -10.92 24.12 3.82
CA HIS A 30 -10.69 25.00 4.96
C HIS A 30 -9.84 26.21 4.54
N LEU A 31 -8.68 26.00 3.92
CA LEU A 31 -7.78 27.08 3.53
C LEU A 31 -8.34 27.99 2.42
N ILE A 32 -9.16 27.47 1.51
CA ILE A 32 -9.89 28.30 0.52
C ILE A 32 -10.85 29.26 1.22
N LYS A 33 -11.55 28.83 2.29
CA LYS A 33 -12.43 29.72 3.07
C LYS A 33 -11.68 30.87 3.74
N TYR A 34 -10.39 30.70 4.00
CA TYR A 34 -9.50 31.75 4.52
C TYR A 34 -8.83 32.60 3.42
N GLY A 35 -9.20 32.40 2.15
CA GLY A 35 -8.77 33.22 1.03
C GLY A 35 -7.50 32.74 0.31
N HIS A 36 -7.06 31.50 0.56
CA HIS A 36 -5.97 30.90 -0.22
C HIS A 36 -6.46 30.41 -1.58
N LYS A 37 -5.62 30.56 -2.62
CA LYS A 37 -5.95 30.06 -3.96
C LYS A 37 -5.70 28.55 -4.02
N ARG A 38 -6.63 27.82 -4.64
CA ARG A 38 -6.54 26.36 -4.79
C ARG A 38 -5.23 25.90 -5.44
N GLU A 39 -4.82 26.55 -6.52
CA GLU A 39 -3.57 26.25 -7.25
C GLU A 39 -2.31 26.38 -6.38
N GLU A 40 -2.31 27.34 -5.43
CA GLU A 40 -1.20 27.54 -4.49
C GLU A 40 -1.15 26.39 -3.48
N LEU A 41 -2.31 25.92 -3.01
CA LEU A 41 -2.43 24.81 -2.08
C LEU A 41 -2.06 23.47 -2.73
N GLU A 42 -2.52 23.21 -3.95
CA GLU A 42 -2.20 21.99 -4.69
C GLU A 42 -0.69 21.85 -4.90
N ARG A 43 0.01 22.93 -5.30
CA ARG A 43 1.47 22.92 -5.40
C ARG A 43 2.18 22.63 -4.07
N ILE A 44 1.65 23.13 -2.95
CA ILE A 44 2.25 22.88 -1.64
C ILE A 44 1.98 21.44 -1.19
N PHE A 45 0.81 20.88 -1.50
CA PHE A 45 0.54 19.46 -1.25
C PHE A 45 1.46 18.57 -2.07
N ASP A 46 1.66 18.88 -3.36
CA ASP A 46 2.60 18.15 -4.21
C ASP A 46 4.02 18.22 -3.61
N ASP A 47 4.49 19.42 -3.21
CA ASP A 47 5.78 19.61 -2.54
C ASP A 47 5.90 18.75 -1.24
N ILE A 48 4.83 18.67 -0.43
CA ILE A 48 4.80 17.90 0.82
C ILE A 48 4.81 16.39 0.55
N LEU A 49 3.98 15.92 -0.37
CA LEU A 49 3.85 14.50 -0.71
C LEU A 49 5.14 13.97 -1.34
N ASP A 50 5.76 14.75 -2.22
CA ASP A 50 7.06 14.41 -2.81
C ASP A 50 8.16 14.34 -1.74
N GLU A 51 8.13 15.23 -0.74
CA GLU A 51 9.09 15.23 0.36
C GLU A 51 8.88 14.06 1.34
N GLU A 52 7.64 13.73 1.70
CA GLU A 52 7.32 12.55 2.51
C GLU A 52 7.74 11.27 1.80
N GLU A 53 7.44 11.15 0.50
CA GLU A 53 7.89 10.01 -0.30
C GLU A 53 9.41 9.93 -0.35
N SER A 54 10.09 11.06 -0.57
CA SER A 54 11.55 11.14 -0.58
C SER A 54 12.15 10.73 0.77
N ASN A 55 11.58 11.20 1.88
CA ASN A 55 12.02 10.87 3.23
C ASN A 55 11.80 9.39 3.55
N LYS A 56 10.63 8.83 3.22
CA LYS A 56 10.35 7.40 3.40
C LYS A 56 11.30 6.52 2.57
N LYS A 57 11.60 6.92 1.33
CA LYS A 57 12.58 6.25 0.46
C LYS A 57 13.99 6.32 1.06
N SER A 58 14.38 7.46 1.62
CA SER A 58 15.66 7.64 2.30
C SER A 58 15.79 6.73 3.52
N LEU A 59 14.73 6.62 4.34
CA LEU A 59 14.71 5.74 5.51
C LEU A 59 14.81 4.26 5.12
N PHE A 60 14.05 3.81 4.11
CA PHE A 60 14.12 2.43 3.64
C PHE A 60 15.51 2.08 3.09
N LYS A 61 16.11 3.01 2.34
CA LYS A 61 17.49 2.87 1.83
C LYS A 61 18.49 2.73 2.98
N MET A 62 18.41 3.63 3.97
CA MET A 62 19.27 3.59 5.15
C MET A 62 19.11 2.28 5.94
N ALA A 63 17.87 1.81 6.12
CA ALA A 63 17.59 0.55 6.80
C ALA A 63 18.18 -0.66 6.06
N ALA A 64 18.08 -0.70 4.73
CA ALA A 64 18.66 -1.76 3.91
C ALA A 64 20.20 -1.76 3.97
N GLU A 65 20.83 -0.58 3.93
CA GLU A 65 22.28 -0.43 4.07
C GLU A 65 22.77 -0.92 5.45
N ILE A 66 22.08 -0.51 6.53
CA ILE A 66 22.39 -0.94 7.90
C ILE A 66 22.23 -2.45 8.06
N LEU A 67 21.15 -3.03 7.52
CA LEU A 67 20.90 -4.47 7.56
C LEU A 67 22.02 -5.23 6.86
N PHE A 68 22.46 -4.77 5.69
CA PHE A 68 23.52 -5.44 4.93
C PHE A 68 24.87 -5.35 5.65
N ILE A 69 25.24 -4.18 6.18
CA ILE A 69 26.47 -4.02 6.97
C ILE A 69 26.43 -4.94 8.20
N SER A 70 25.28 -5.04 8.86
CA SER A 70 25.10 -5.92 10.02
C SER A 70 25.27 -7.39 9.64
N LEU A 71 24.67 -7.83 8.54
CA LEU A 71 24.84 -9.17 7.99
C LEU A 71 26.31 -9.47 7.64
N PHE A 72 27.00 -8.50 7.06
CA PHE A 72 28.42 -8.64 6.69
C PHE A 72 29.32 -8.76 7.93
N VAL A 73 29.07 -7.97 8.97
CA VAL A 73 29.78 -8.11 10.26
C VAL A 73 29.54 -9.49 10.86
N LEU A 74 28.29 -9.95 10.90
CA LEU A 74 27.95 -11.31 11.37
C LEU A 74 28.65 -12.39 10.54
N PHE A 75 28.76 -12.20 9.22
CA PHE A 75 29.49 -13.11 8.35
C PHE A 75 30.99 -13.16 8.67
N ILE A 76 31.65 -12.02 8.91
CA ILE A 76 33.07 -12.00 9.34
C ILE A 76 33.25 -12.75 10.67
N PHE A 77 32.37 -12.52 11.64
CA PHE A 77 32.41 -13.25 12.91
C PHE A 77 32.21 -14.75 12.72
N TRP A 78 31.26 -15.14 11.87
CA TRP A 78 31.00 -16.54 11.56
C TRP A 78 32.20 -17.22 10.90
N VAL A 79 32.86 -16.56 9.93
CA VAL A 79 34.12 -17.04 9.33
C VAL A 79 35.20 -17.17 10.39
N GLY A 80 35.32 -16.18 11.28
CA GLY A 80 36.31 -16.21 12.37
C GLY A 80 36.12 -17.37 13.35
N ILE A 81 34.88 -17.71 13.70
CA ILE A 81 34.57 -18.86 14.56
C ILE A 81 34.81 -20.18 13.83
N SER A 82 34.58 -20.21 12.52
CA SER A 82 34.68 -21.43 11.70
C SER A 82 36.10 -21.70 11.21
N SER A 83 36.99 -20.72 11.30
CA SER A 83 38.40 -20.83 10.93
C SER A 83 39.29 -21.06 12.15
N ASP A 84 40.34 -21.86 12.02
CA ASP A 84 41.41 -21.97 13.03
C ASP A 84 42.34 -20.72 13.05
N SER A 85 41.97 -19.66 12.34
CA SER A 85 42.75 -18.43 12.24
C SER A 85 42.43 -17.46 13.37
N SER A 86 43.40 -16.60 13.74
CA SER A 86 43.14 -15.52 14.69
C SER A 86 42.12 -14.53 14.12
N GLY A 87 41.30 -13.94 15.00
CA GLY A 87 40.32 -12.93 14.58
C GLY A 87 40.95 -11.73 13.86
N GLU A 88 42.18 -11.37 14.22
CA GLU A 88 42.96 -10.32 13.54
C GLU A 88 43.28 -10.68 12.09
N ALA A 89 43.72 -11.92 11.83
CA ALA A 89 44.00 -12.39 10.48
C ALA A 89 42.72 -12.42 9.63
N VAL A 90 41.59 -12.84 10.22
CA VAL A 90 40.29 -12.84 9.54
C VAL A 90 39.86 -11.41 9.19
N PHE A 91 39.96 -10.47 10.14
CA PHE A 91 39.63 -9.06 9.91
C PHE A 91 40.49 -8.43 8.80
N ILE A 92 41.81 -8.66 8.85
CA ILE A 92 42.75 -8.21 7.81
C ILE A 92 42.43 -8.89 6.48
N GLY A 93 42.01 -10.15 6.50
CA GLY A 93 41.55 -10.89 5.36
C GLY A 93 40.37 -10.23 4.64
N PHE A 94 39.49 -9.51 5.33
CA PHE A 94 38.34 -8.80 4.76
C PHE A 94 38.55 -7.29 4.56
N LEU A 95 39.77 -6.79 4.76
CA LEU A 95 40.09 -5.36 4.68
C LEU A 95 39.68 -4.72 3.33
N PRO A 96 39.81 -5.36 2.15
CA PRO A 96 39.38 -4.78 0.88
C PRO A 96 37.88 -4.46 0.86
N THR A 97 37.05 -5.41 1.31
CA THR A 97 35.60 -5.22 1.35
C THR A 97 35.19 -4.19 2.40
N ILE A 98 35.83 -4.21 3.58
CA ILE A 98 35.60 -3.20 4.63
C ILE A 98 35.95 -1.79 4.11
N THR A 99 37.09 -1.66 3.45
CA THR A 99 37.54 -0.38 2.87
C THR A 99 36.55 0.12 1.83
N LEU A 100 36.04 -0.77 0.96
CA LEU A 100 35.01 -0.44 -0.01
C LEU A 100 33.73 0.08 0.66
N ILE A 101 33.27 -0.59 1.72
CA ILE A 101 32.08 -0.19 2.49
C ILE A 101 32.29 1.21 3.06
N VAL A 102 33.38 1.44 3.79
CA VAL A 102 33.70 2.76 4.38
C VAL A 102 33.77 3.84 3.31
N LEU A 103 34.43 3.55 2.19
CA LEU A 103 34.59 4.51 1.10
C LEU A 103 33.27 4.81 0.40
N SER A 104 32.37 3.82 0.27
CA SER A 104 31.02 4.03 -0.26
C SER A 104 30.17 4.93 0.63
N LEU A 105 30.26 4.77 1.95
CA LEU A 105 29.57 5.61 2.92
C LEU A 105 30.13 7.04 2.95
N ALA A 106 31.46 7.18 2.93
CA ALA A 106 32.14 8.47 3.01
C ALA A 106 31.97 9.31 1.75
N LEU A 107 32.06 8.69 0.57
CA LEU A 107 31.96 9.39 -0.71
C LEU A 107 30.50 9.58 -1.15
N GLY A 108 29.59 8.73 -0.67
CA GLY A 108 28.16 8.81 -0.97
C GLY A 108 27.88 8.99 -2.45
N LYS A 109 27.06 10.00 -2.80
CA LYS A 109 26.68 10.33 -4.18
C LYS A 109 27.73 11.15 -4.96
N LYS A 110 28.88 11.50 -4.37
CA LYS A 110 29.86 12.42 -5.01
C LYS A 110 30.69 11.76 -6.10
N VAL A 111 30.77 10.43 -6.14
CA VAL A 111 31.63 9.70 -7.07
C VAL A 111 30.85 9.14 -8.23
N LYS A 112 31.45 9.19 -9.43
CA LYS A 112 30.85 8.62 -10.65
C LYS A 112 30.65 7.11 -10.48
N LYS A 113 29.46 6.62 -10.85
CA LYS A 113 29.09 5.19 -10.79
C LYS A 113 30.15 4.24 -11.37
N SER A 114 30.79 4.64 -12.48
CA SER A 114 31.85 3.85 -13.13
C SER A 114 33.08 3.63 -12.24
N ILE A 115 33.44 4.60 -11.40
CA ILE A 115 34.59 4.47 -10.48
C ILE A 115 34.28 3.42 -9.42
N PHE A 116 33.08 3.46 -8.85
CA PHE A 116 32.64 2.47 -7.86
C PHE A 116 32.68 1.05 -8.43
N MET A 117 32.29 0.84 -9.69
CA MET A 117 32.32 -0.49 -10.33
C MET A 117 33.73 -1.08 -10.45
N ILE A 118 34.76 -0.25 -10.63
CA ILE A 118 36.15 -0.70 -10.80
C ILE A 118 36.84 -0.88 -9.43
N MET A 119 36.36 -0.20 -8.40
CA MET A 119 36.99 -0.15 -7.08
C MET A 119 37.20 -1.51 -6.39
N PRO A 120 36.26 -2.47 -6.42
CA PRO A 120 36.48 -3.83 -5.91
C PRO A 120 37.71 -4.51 -6.51
N LEU A 121 37.89 -4.39 -7.82
CA LEU A 121 39.00 -5.01 -8.54
C LEU A 121 40.33 -4.40 -8.10
N VAL A 122 40.38 -3.07 -7.98
CA VAL A 122 41.57 -2.35 -7.53
C VAL A 122 41.95 -2.73 -6.10
N LEU A 123 40.98 -2.75 -5.18
CA LEU A 123 41.23 -3.12 -3.78
C LEU A 123 41.64 -4.58 -3.61
N ALA A 124 41.00 -5.50 -4.34
CA ALA A 124 41.38 -6.92 -4.35
C ALA A 124 42.78 -7.14 -4.94
N PHE A 125 43.12 -6.42 -6.01
CA PHE A 125 44.44 -6.48 -6.63
C PHE A 125 45.54 -6.02 -5.67
N PHE A 126 45.35 -4.88 -4.98
CA PHE A 126 46.30 -4.42 -3.97
C PHE A 126 46.44 -5.40 -2.83
N PHE A 127 45.34 -5.98 -2.35
CA PHE A 127 45.37 -7.01 -1.31
C PHE A 127 46.15 -8.25 -1.71
N TYR A 128 45.94 -8.74 -2.94
CA TYR A 128 46.66 -9.89 -3.47
C TYR A 128 48.17 -9.64 -3.55
N ILE A 129 48.58 -8.47 -4.05
CA ILE A 129 50.01 -8.09 -4.10
C ILE A 129 50.57 -7.98 -2.67
N SER A 130 49.88 -7.30 -1.77
CA SER A 130 50.34 -7.15 -0.39
C SER A 130 50.47 -8.49 0.34
N GLY A 131 49.55 -9.43 0.10
CA GLY A 131 49.60 -10.76 0.71
C GLY A 131 50.68 -11.67 0.11
N THR A 132 50.94 -11.57 -1.19
CA THR A 132 51.93 -12.42 -1.88
C THR A 132 53.37 -11.97 -1.66
N LEU A 133 53.62 -10.70 -1.34
CA LEU A 133 54.96 -10.19 -1.07
C LEU A 133 55.58 -10.75 0.23
N SER A 134 54.82 -11.50 1.05
CA SER A 134 55.26 -12.21 2.27
C SER A 134 56.04 -11.40 3.31
N THR A 135 56.18 -10.09 3.16
CA THR A 135 56.91 -9.21 4.09
C THR A 135 56.14 -8.94 5.38
N ILE A 136 54.83 -9.19 5.39
CA ILE A 136 53.95 -8.90 6.53
C ILE A 136 53.59 -10.23 7.20
N PRO A 137 54.03 -10.48 8.46
CA PRO A 137 53.83 -11.74 9.16
C PRO A 137 52.37 -12.19 9.27
N VAL A 138 51.42 -11.24 9.27
CA VAL A 138 49.99 -11.54 9.39
C VAL A 138 49.45 -12.36 8.21
N PHE A 139 50.06 -12.26 7.02
CA PHE A 139 49.64 -13.08 5.87
C PHE A 139 50.21 -14.50 5.88
N ALA A 140 51.10 -14.83 6.83
CA ALA A 140 51.68 -16.17 6.92
C ALA A 140 50.58 -17.19 7.25
N GLY A 141 50.41 -18.18 6.36
CA GLY A 141 49.38 -19.22 6.52
C GLY A 141 47.98 -18.82 6.03
N MET A 142 47.78 -17.59 5.54
CA MET A 142 46.51 -17.20 4.93
C MET A 142 46.43 -17.71 3.49
N GLU A 143 45.29 -18.25 3.09
CA GLU A 143 44.99 -18.57 1.69
C GLU A 143 44.65 -17.29 0.92
N VAL A 144 45.66 -16.42 0.70
CA VAL A 144 45.51 -15.08 0.11
C VAL A 144 44.73 -15.11 -1.20
N GLY A 145 44.94 -16.13 -2.05
CA GLY A 145 44.20 -16.29 -3.31
C GLY A 145 42.69 -16.46 -3.11
N ASN A 146 42.29 -17.37 -2.22
CA ASN A 146 40.88 -17.64 -1.92
C ASN A 146 40.22 -16.42 -1.25
N LEU A 147 40.92 -15.77 -0.31
CA LEU A 147 40.45 -14.55 0.34
C LEU A 147 40.32 -13.39 -0.64
N THR A 148 41.23 -13.25 -1.59
CA THR A 148 41.14 -12.23 -2.65
C THR A 148 39.87 -12.42 -3.49
N LEU A 149 39.63 -13.66 -3.95
CA LEU A 149 38.44 -13.98 -4.73
C LEU A 149 37.16 -13.73 -3.93
N LEU A 150 37.14 -14.16 -2.66
CA LEU A 150 36.00 -13.95 -1.77
C LEU A 150 35.71 -12.47 -1.55
N ASN A 151 36.73 -11.64 -1.30
CA ASN A 151 36.56 -10.20 -1.16
C ASN A 151 36.03 -9.56 -2.45
N LEU A 152 36.52 -9.99 -3.61
CA LEU A 152 36.05 -9.47 -4.89
C LEU A 152 34.56 -9.76 -5.08
N VAL A 153 34.13 -11.01 -4.84
CA VAL A 153 32.73 -11.41 -4.93
C VAL A 153 31.86 -10.64 -3.95
N MET A 154 32.24 -10.60 -2.67
CA MET A 154 31.49 -9.90 -1.62
C MET A 154 31.38 -8.39 -1.90
N SER A 155 32.46 -7.79 -2.38
CA SER A 155 32.50 -6.39 -2.78
C SER A 155 31.52 -6.08 -3.93
N TYR A 156 31.45 -6.94 -4.94
CA TYR A 156 30.48 -6.76 -6.04
C TYR A 156 29.04 -7.00 -5.60
N ILE A 157 28.80 -7.98 -4.72
CA ILE A 157 27.49 -8.19 -4.11
C ILE A 157 27.05 -6.92 -3.37
N PHE A 158 27.93 -6.35 -2.56
CA PHE A 158 27.64 -5.11 -1.83
C PHE A 158 27.32 -3.93 -2.76
N ILE A 159 28.12 -3.70 -3.79
CA ILE A 159 27.85 -2.66 -4.79
C ILE A 159 26.53 -2.93 -5.50
N PHE A 160 26.26 -4.18 -5.87
CA PHE A 160 25.00 -4.56 -6.49
C PHE A 160 23.81 -4.22 -5.59
N PHE A 161 23.88 -4.50 -4.28
CA PHE A 161 22.82 -4.13 -3.35
C PHE A 161 22.64 -2.62 -3.21
N ILE A 162 23.73 -1.85 -3.08
CA ILE A 162 23.66 -0.37 -3.05
C ILE A 162 22.99 0.15 -4.33
N GLN A 163 23.43 -0.32 -5.50
CA GLN A 163 22.89 0.13 -6.77
C GLN A 163 21.46 -0.36 -7.01
N SER A 164 21.15 -1.58 -6.59
CA SER A 164 19.81 -2.17 -6.72
C SER A 164 18.82 -1.48 -5.79
N SER A 165 19.24 -0.95 -4.64
CA SER A 165 18.39 -0.09 -3.83
C SER A 165 17.95 1.15 -4.64
N ASP A 166 18.84 1.73 -5.43
CA ASP A 166 18.51 2.85 -6.33
C ASP A 166 17.64 2.41 -7.52
N VAL A 167 17.85 1.21 -8.06
CA VAL A 167 17.05 0.66 -9.18
C VAL A 167 15.65 0.25 -8.72
N LEU A 168 15.52 -0.42 -7.57
CA LEU A 168 14.23 -0.75 -6.95
C LEU A 168 13.45 0.51 -6.64
N ASN A 169 14.11 1.58 -6.18
CA ASN A 169 13.48 2.89 -6.04
C ASN A 169 12.98 3.45 -7.38
N ARG A 170 13.71 3.24 -8.49
CA ARG A 170 13.26 3.65 -9.84
C ARG A 170 12.17 2.76 -10.42
N ILE A 171 12.22 1.44 -10.19
CA ILE A 171 11.21 0.50 -10.66
C ILE A 171 9.90 0.70 -9.88
N SER A 172 9.99 0.93 -8.58
CA SER A 172 8.87 1.41 -7.76
C SER A 172 8.25 2.66 -8.39
N MET A 173 9.06 3.62 -8.87
CA MET A 173 8.56 4.81 -9.57
C MET A 173 7.96 4.51 -10.95
N SER A 174 8.50 3.61 -11.78
CA SER A 174 7.86 3.26 -13.07
C SER A 174 6.63 2.37 -12.91
N PHE A 175 6.56 1.62 -11.81
CA PHE A 175 5.41 0.79 -11.48
C PHE A 175 4.29 1.62 -10.84
N LEU A 176 4.61 2.68 -10.10
CA LEU A 176 3.62 3.60 -9.51
C LEU A 176 3.28 4.81 -10.41
N GLY A 177 4.21 5.26 -11.26
CA GLY A 177 4.02 6.31 -12.27
C GLY A 177 4.10 5.70 -13.68
N GLY A 178 2.93 5.42 -14.27
CA GLY A 178 2.84 4.79 -15.58
C GLY A 178 3.45 5.65 -16.68
N ARG A 179 4.45 5.07 -17.35
CA ARG A 179 4.98 5.52 -18.63
C ARG A 179 3.92 5.22 -19.71
N GLU A 180 3.41 6.28 -20.33
CA GLU A 180 2.63 6.23 -21.56
C GLU A 180 3.56 5.76 -22.69
N ASP A 181 3.29 4.63 -23.32
CA ASP A 181 3.82 4.33 -24.64
C ASP A 181 2.68 3.78 -25.50
N GLU A 182 2.58 4.35 -26.70
CA GLU A 182 1.60 4.16 -27.75
C GLU A 182 1.37 2.67 -28.09
N PHE A 183 0.11 2.25 -28.17
CA PHE A 183 -0.26 1.04 -28.90
C PHE A 183 -1.51 1.33 -29.72
N GLU A 184 -1.33 1.22 -31.03
CA GLU A 184 -2.35 1.43 -32.07
C GLU A 184 -3.53 0.47 -31.91
N GLU A 185 -4.71 1.01 -32.19
CA GLU A 185 -6.04 0.46 -31.98
C GLU A 185 -6.42 -0.45 -33.17
N GLU A 186 -6.42 -1.76 -32.99
CA GLU A 186 -7.12 -2.70 -33.89
C GLU A 186 -8.51 -2.98 -33.31
N ARG A 187 -9.56 -2.39 -33.91
CA ARG A 187 -10.96 -2.63 -33.56
C ARG A 187 -11.43 -3.95 -34.14
N ASP A 188 -11.95 -4.82 -33.28
CA ASP A 188 -12.53 -6.11 -33.64
C ASP A 188 -14.07 -6.05 -33.43
N GLU A 189 -14.83 -6.06 -34.52
CA GLU A 189 -16.31 -5.87 -34.56
C GLU A 189 -17.13 -7.10 -34.12
N SER A 190 -16.51 -8.14 -33.52
CA SER A 190 -17.21 -9.41 -33.24
C SER A 190 -17.90 -9.52 -31.87
N ALA A 191 -17.88 -8.47 -31.04
CA ALA A 191 -18.35 -8.54 -29.66
C ALA A 191 -19.88 -8.47 -29.49
N GLU A 192 -20.62 -7.92 -30.48
CA GLU A 192 -22.05 -7.63 -30.34
C GLU A 192 -22.95 -8.87 -30.46
N GLY A 193 -22.52 -9.91 -31.17
CA GLY A 193 -23.30 -11.14 -31.37
C GLY A 193 -23.36 -12.09 -30.16
N ARG A 194 -22.50 -11.92 -29.15
CA ARG A 194 -22.41 -12.84 -27.99
C ARG A 194 -23.33 -12.46 -26.82
N PHE A 195 -23.84 -11.24 -26.78
CA PHE A 195 -24.61 -10.72 -25.65
C PHE A 195 -26.08 -11.18 -25.63
N GLU A 196 -26.64 -11.51 -26.79
CA GLU A 196 -28.05 -11.90 -26.92
C GLU A 196 -28.34 -13.35 -26.51
N GLN A 197 -27.33 -14.23 -26.54
CA GLN A 197 -27.47 -15.61 -26.06
C GLN A 197 -27.51 -15.71 -24.53
N PHE A 198 -26.81 -14.83 -23.80
CA PHE A 198 -26.76 -14.89 -22.34
C PHE A 198 -28.06 -14.40 -21.67
N ARG A 199 -28.78 -13.46 -22.29
CA ARG A 199 -30.02 -12.90 -21.74
C ARG A 199 -31.16 -13.90 -21.65
N LYS A 200 -31.19 -14.93 -22.50
CA LYS A 200 -32.25 -15.98 -22.49
C LYS A 200 -32.03 -17.07 -21.44
N ALA A 201 -30.88 -17.13 -20.77
CA ALA A 201 -30.56 -18.17 -19.80
C ALA A 201 -30.89 -17.80 -18.33
N PHE A 202 -31.28 -16.55 -18.06
CA PHE A 202 -31.39 -16.00 -16.69
C PHE A 202 -32.78 -15.46 -16.32
N GLU A 203 -33.86 -16.00 -16.90
CA GLU A 203 -35.20 -15.78 -16.33
C GLU A 203 -35.35 -16.61 -15.02
N PRO A 204 -35.67 -15.98 -13.88
CA PRO A 204 -35.62 -16.64 -12.58
C PRO A 204 -36.79 -17.62 -12.39
N ARG A 205 -36.44 -18.89 -12.11
CA ARG A 205 -37.39 -19.88 -11.58
C ARG A 205 -37.71 -19.54 -10.13
N GLN A 206 -38.99 -19.31 -9.84
CA GLN A 206 -39.50 -19.20 -8.47
C GLN A 206 -39.38 -20.56 -7.76
N GLU A 207 -38.54 -20.64 -6.74
CA GLU A 207 -38.33 -21.85 -5.95
C GLU A 207 -39.06 -21.76 -4.61
N LYS A 208 -39.94 -22.75 -4.38
CA LYS A 208 -40.82 -22.87 -3.22
C LYS A 208 -40.05 -23.30 -1.97
N GLU A 209 -40.31 -22.61 -0.87
CA GLU A 209 -39.87 -22.93 0.49
C GLU A 209 -40.24 -24.37 0.92
N ARG A 210 -39.31 -25.05 1.58
CA ARG A 210 -39.59 -26.19 2.46
C ARG A 210 -38.83 -26.02 3.77
N HIS A 211 -39.58 -25.75 4.84
CA HIS A 211 -39.18 -25.82 6.23
C HIS A 211 -38.78 -27.26 6.61
N GLY A 212 -37.63 -27.40 7.29
CA GLY A 212 -37.24 -28.61 8.03
C GLY A 212 -36.97 -28.25 9.48
N GLN A 213 -37.84 -28.71 10.39
CA GLN A 213 -37.66 -28.61 11.85
C GLN A 213 -36.54 -29.56 12.32
N ARG A 214 -35.59 -29.04 13.10
CA ARG A 214 -34.72 -29.83 13.97
C ARG A 214 -34.80 -29.25 15.39
N GLN A 215 -35.17 -30.08 16.36
CA GLN A 215 -35.08 -29.80 17.79
C GLN A 215 -33.64 -30.08 18.28
N PRO A 216 -33.04 -29.21 19.12
CA PRO A 216 -31.86 -29.56 19.91
C PRO A 216 -32.19 -29.83 21.39
N SER A 217 -31.44 -30.77 21.97
CA SER A 217 -31.49 -31.27 23.34
C SER A 217 -30.87 -30.30 24.36
N GLU A 218 -31.50 -30.21 25.54
CA GLU A 218 -31.12 -29.38 26.68
C GLU A 218 -29.86 -29.90 27.39
N ALA A 219 -28.83 -29.04 27.48
CA ALA A 219 -27.74 -29.16 28.43
C ALA A 219 -27.76 -27.90 29.32
N LYS A 220 -28.07 -28.08 30.61
CA LYS A 220 -28.11 -27.02 31.62
C LYS A 220 -26.69 -26.60 32.00
N GLY A 221 -26.15 -25.64 31.26
CA GLY A 221 -25.09 -24.76 31.74
C GLY A 221 -25.74 -23.51 32.33
N GLU A 222 -25.17 -22.99 33.41
CA GLU A 222 -25.52 -21.71 34.04
C GLU A 222 -25.29 -20.60 33.01
N TYR A 223 -26.35 -20.23 32.30
CA TYR A 223 -26.34 -19.20 31.27
C TYR A 223 -26.27 -17.84 31.97
N ILE A 224 -25.13 -17.18 31.85
CA ILE A 224 -25.07 -15.73 31.98
C ILE A 224 -25.91 -15.21 30.81
N GLU A 225 -27.09 -14.65 31.09
CA GLU A 225 -27.93 -13.99 30.08
C GLU A 225 -27.13 -12.83 29.47
N VAL A 226 -26.45 -13.11 28.35
CA VAL A 226 -25.94 -12.06 27.49
C VAL A 226 -27.18 -11.32 26.98
N PRO A 227 -27.29 -10.00 27.16
CA PRO A 227 -28.48 -9.27 26.74
C PRO A 227 -28.72 -9.50 25.25
N GLN A 228 -29.87 -10.10 24.91
CA GLN A 228 -30.26 -10.53 23.55
C GLN A 228 -30.07 -9.43 22.48
N LYS A 229 -30.05 -8.16 22.90
CA LYS A 229 -29.81 -6.96 22.10
C LYS A 229 -28.37 -6.83 21.56
N HIS A 230 -27.36 -7.32 22.30
CA HIS A 230 -25.96 -7.22 21.84
C HIS A 230 -25.66 -8.21 20.70
N GLU A 231 -26.31 -9.37 20.71
CA GLU A 231 -26.12 -10.37 19.67
C GLU A 231 -26.73 -9.93 18.33
N SER A 232 -27.86 -9.21 18.34
CA SER A 232 -28.45 -8.65 17.12
C SER A 232 -27.58 -7.55 16.52
N LEU A 233 -27.08 -6.60 17.32
CA LEU A 233 -26.20 -5.54 16.84
C LEU A 233 -24.92 -6.11 16.20
N LYS A 234 -24.30 -7.10 16.85
CA LYS A 234 -23.10 -7.77 16.33
C LYS A 234 -23.34 -8.38 14.95
N LYS A 235 -24.45 -9.11 14.76
CA LYS A 235 -24.80 -9.73 13.47
C LYS A 235 -24.99 -8.70 12.36
N VAL A 236 -25.66 -7.57 12.65
CA VAL A 236 -25.86 -6.50 11.65
C VAL A 236 -24.53 -5.83 11.28
N VAL A 237 -23.68 -5.57 12.26
CA VAL A 237 -22.35 -4.98 12.03
C VAL A 237 -21.43 -5.90 11.23
N GLU A 238 -21.45 -7.21 11.51
CA GLU A 238 -20.73 -8.21 10.70
C GLU A 238 -21.23 -8.24 9.24
N SER A 239 -22.53 -7.99 9.02
CA SER A 239 -23.09 -7.82 7.67
C SER A 239 -22.50 -6.59 6.96
N ILE A 240 -22.35 -5.45 7.64
CA ILE A 240 -21.68 -4.26 7.07
C ILE A 240 -20.24 -4.61 6.66
N GLU A 241 -19.49 -5.28 7.53
CA GLU A 241 -18.09 -5.66 7.27
C GLU A 241 -17.97 -6.55 6.03
N SER A 242 -18.78 -7.61 5.95
CA SER A 242 -18.76 -8.56 4.84
C SER A 242 -19.13 -7.90 3.50
N ASN A 243 -20.20 -7.11 3.48
CA ASN A 243 -20.66 -6.45 2.26
C ASN A 243 -19.68 -5.36 1.78
N CYS A 244 -19.08 -4.58 2.70
CA CYS A 244 -18.06 -3.59 2.33
C CYS A 244 -16.80 -4.23 1.75
N LYS A 245 -16.35 -5.37 2.30
CA LYS A 245 -15.22 -6.13 1.75
C LYS A 245 -15.52 -6.62 0.34
N ALA A 246 -16.72 -7.15 0.10
CA ALA A 246 -17.15 -7.61 -1.21
C ALA A 246 -17.20 -6.45 -2.22
N LEU A 247 -17.75 -5.29 -1.84
CA LEU A 247 -17.75 -4.08 -2.66
C LEU A 247 -16.35 -3.60 -3.01
N ASN A 248 -15.44 -3.54 -2.03
CA ASN A 248 -14.06 -3.15 -2.25
C ASN A 248 -13.34 -4.10 -3.24
N SER A 249 -13.64 -5.40 -3.18
CA SER A 249 -13.14 -6.38 -4.14
C SER A 249 -13.65 -6.09 -5.56
N ALA A 250 -14.95 -5.83 -5.71
CA ALA A 250 -15.55 -5.45 -7.01
C ALA A 250 -14.97 -4.14 -7.56
N ILE A 251 -14.81 -3.10 -6.72
CA ILE A 251 -14.13 -1.84 -7.07
C ILE A 251 -12.72 -2.12 -7.58
N GLY A 252 -11.97 -2.99 -6.88
CA GLY A 252 -10.63 -3.39 -7.24
C GLY A 252 -10.53 -4.06 -8.61
N ARG A 253 -11.52 -4.88 -8.98
CA ARG A 253 -11.59 -5.59 -10.27
C ARG A 253 -12.07 -4.71 -11.41
N VAL A 254 -13.11 -3.89 -11.18
CA VAL A 254 -13.69 -3.01 -12.20
C VAL A 254 -12.74 -1.85 -12.51
N TYR A 255 -12.28 -1.12 -11.49
CA TYR A 255 -11.35 0.01 -11.67
C TYR A 255 -9.88 -0.41 -11.52
N ARG A 256 -9.52 -1.59 -12.05
CA ARG A 256 -8.13 -2.03 -12.13
C ARG A 256 -7.37 -1.24 -13.21
N ARG A 257 -6.04 -1.30 -13.14
CA ARG A 257 -5.15 -0.59 -14.08
C ARG A 257 -5.37 -0.97 -15.55
N SER A 258 -5.64 -2.24 -15.84
CA SER A 258 -5.91 -2.68 -17.23
C SER A 258 -7.22 -2.14 -17.80
N ASN A 259 -8.11 -1.60 -16.95
CA ASN A 259 -9.33 -0.91 -17.35
C ASN A 259 -9.17 0.63 -17.29
N GLY A 260 -7.94 1.14 -17.14
CA GLY A 260 -7.67 2.57 -17.00
C GLY A 260 -7.88 3.14 -15.58
N GLY A 261 -8.14 2.29 -14.59
CA GLY A 261 -8.25 2.71 -13.19
C GLY A 261 -6.91 3.02 -12.54
N THR A 262 -6.88 3.97 -11.60
CA THR A 262 -5.71 4.30 -10.78
C THR A 262 -5.96 3.96 -9.31
N ASN A 263 -4.90 3.95 -8.50
CA ASN A 263 -5.06 3.81 -7.04
C ASN A 263 -5.93 4.95 -6.49
N LEU A 264 -5.71 6.18 -6.95
CA LEU A 264 -6.50 7.35 -6.56
C LEU A 264 -7.99 7.17 -6.86
N VAL A 265 -8.35 6.74 -8.08
CA VAL A 265 -9.76 6.47 -8.45
C VAL A 265 -10.40 5.48 -7.49
N ARG A 266 -9.70 4.37 -7.19
CA ARG A 266 -10.20 3.37 -6.26
C ARG A 266 -10.35 3.96 -4.86
N GLU A 267 -9.36 4.68 -4.35
CA GLU A 267 -9.39 5.31 -3.01
C GLU A 267 -10.53 6.33 -2.81
N LEU A 268 -10.96 7.00 -3.88
CA LEU A 268 -12.11 7.93 -3.83
C LEU A 268 -13.42 7.21 -3.51
N ILE A 269 -13.60 5.96 -3.92
CA ILE A 269 -14.86 5.20 -3.73
C ILE A 269 -14.72 4.02 -2.77
N HIS A 270 -13.51 3.59 -2.45
CA HIS A 270 -13.21 2.49 -1.56
C HIS A 270 -13.62 2.81 -0.12
N VAL A 271 -14.23 1.84 0.56
CA VAL A 271 -14.49 1.92 1.99
C VAL A 271 -13.22 1.55 2.73
N LYS A 272 -12.64 2.49 3.49
CA LYS A 272 -11.41 2.26 4.24
C LYS A 272 -11.53 1.04 5.17
N SER A 273 -10.54 0.16 5.11
CA SER A 273 -10.61 -1.12 5.83
C SER A 273 -10.58 -0.96 7.34
N GLU A 274 -9.92 0.09 7.80
CA GLU A 274 -9.83 0.48 9.20
C GLU A 274 -11.22 0.81 9.77
N TRP A 275 -12.14 1.27 8.92
CA TRP A 275 -13.50 1.61 9.36
C TRP A 275 -14.27 0.34 9.69
N TYR A 276 -14.50 -0.54 8.71
CA TYR A 276 -15.30 -1.75 9.00
C TYR A 276 -14.58 -2.75 9.92
N ASN A 277 -13.24 -2.77 9.98
CA ASN A 277 -12.52 -3.58 10.96
C ASN A 277 -12.59 -2.97 12.37
N GLY A 278 -12.78 -1.65 12.48
CA GLY A 278 -12.91 -0.94 13.76
C GLY A 278 -14.08 -1.43 14.60
N PHE A 279 -15.12 -1.97 13.97
CA PHE A 279 -16.24 -2.60 14.67
C PHE A 279 -15.83 -3.72 15.61
N ARG A 280 -14.87 -4.57 15.21
CA ARG A 280 -14.39 -5.68 16.05
C ARG A 280 -13.77 -5.17 17.34
N TYR A 281 -13.03 -4.07 17.26
CA TYR A 281 -12.42 -3.43 18.41
C TYR A 281 -13.48 -2.82 19.33
N LEU A 282 -14.45 -2.09 18.77
CA LEU A 282 -15.53 -1.44 19.54
C LEU A 282 -16.44 -2.46 20.22
N LEU A 283 -16.76 -3.58 19.57
CA LEU A 283 -17.60 -4.62 20.16
C LEU A 283 -16.87 -5.44 21.23
N ALA A 284 -15.54 -5.52 21.19
CA ALA A 284 -14.74 -6.28 22.16
C ALA A 284 -14.42 -5.50 23.44
N ASN A 285 -14.16 -4.19 23.35
CA ASN A 285 -13.57 -3.38 24.43
C ASN A 285 -14.58 -2.43 25.10
N HIS A 286 -15.79 -2.92 25.35
CA HIS A 286 -16.98 -2.17 25.76
C HIS A 286 -17.67 -1.44 24.60
N PRO A 287 -18.90 -1.86 24.22
CA PRO A 287 -19.61 -1.28 23.09
C PRO A 287 -20.00 0.18 23.37
N ASP A 288 -19.23 1.10 22.81
CA ASP A 288 -19.55 2.52 22.75
C ASP A 288 -20.49 2.77 21.55
N ASN A 289 -21.78 2.90 21.85
CA ASN A 289 -22.82 3.17 20.85
C ASN A 289 -22.54 4.46 20.06
N HIS A 290 -21.92 5.48 20.66
CA HIS A 290 -21.61 6.72 19.96
C HIS A 290 -20.51 6.49 18.92
N ALA A 291 -19.41 5.83 19.31
CA ALA A 291 -18.33 5.48 18.39
C ALA A 291 -18.79 4.56 17.25
N ILE A 292 -19.66 3.58 17.54
CA ILE A 292 -20.27 2.71 16.51
C ILE A 292 -21.12 3.55 15.55
N TYR A 293 -21.95 4.45 16.06
CA TYR A 293 -22.77 5.33 15.23
C TYR A 293 -21.93 6.21 14.30
N GLU A 294 -20.88 6.85 14.81
CA GLU A 294 -19.97 7.66 13.99
C GLU A 294 -19.30 6.85 12.88
N LEU A 295 -18.92 5.62 13.19
CA LEU A 295 -18.26 4.75 12.22
C LEU A 295 -19.23 4.29 11.12
N VAL A 296 -20.46 3.92 11.50
CA VAL A 296 -21.55 3.61 10.55
C VAL A 296 -21.85 4.83 9.67
N ASP A 297 -21.92 6.03 10.25
CA ASP A 297 -22.19 7.26 9.50
C ASP A 297 -21.09 7.55 8.46
N LYS A 298 -19.81 7.32 8.81
CA LYS A 298 -18.68 7.42 7.86
C LYS A 298 -18.80 6.43 6.70
N ILE A 299 -19.14 5.17 7.00
CA ILE A 299 -19.32 4.13 5.98
C ILE A 299 -20.50 4.48 5.07
N GLU A 300 -21.65 4.83 5.63
CA GLU A 300 -22.85 5.19 4.87
C GLU A 300 -22.59 6.39 3.93
N LYS A 301 -21.95 7.45 4.42
CA LYS A 301 -21.56 8.60 3.59
C LYS A 301 -20.64 8.19 2.44
N ARG A 302 -19.73 7.24 2.66
CA ARG A 302 -18.83 6.72 1.62
C ARG A 302 -19.59 5.86 0.60
N LEU A 303 -20.48 4.98 1.05
CA LEU A 303 -21.36 4.20 0.17
C LEU A 303 -22.21 5.10 -0.71
N ASN A 304 -22.73 6.20 -0.17
CA ASN A 304 -23.50 7.18 -0.94
C ASN A 304 -22.72 7.86 -2.07
N LEU A 305 -21.38 7.81 -2.09
CA LEU A 305 -20.60 8.26 -3.25
C LEU A 305 -20.81 7.36 -4.47
N LEU A 306 -21.17 6.09 -4.30
CA LEU A 306 -21.41 5.17 -5.41
C LEU A 306 -22.66 5.53 -6.23
N PHE A 307 -23.58 6.34 -5.67
CA PHE A 307 -24.71 6.91 -6.42
C PHE A 307 -24.32 8.09 -7.30
N ARG A 308 -23.13 8.68 -7.10
CA ARG A 308 -22.65 9.81 -7.92
C ARG A 308 -22.27 9.32 -9.31
N LYS A 309 -22.30 10.24 -10.27
CA LYS A 309 -21.81 9.98 -11.62
C LYS A 309 -20.30 9.93 -11.61
N GLU A 310 -19.71 9.10 -12.47
CA GLU A 310 -18.26 8.95 -12.53
C GLU A 310 -17.56 10.29 -12.83
N PHE A 311 -18.07 11.10 -13.75
CA PHE A 311 -17.45 12.39 -14.08
C PHE A 311 -17.46 13.38 -12.91
N GLU A 312 -18.44 13.30 -12.00
CA GLU A 312 -18.53 14.20 -10.84
C GLU A 312 -17.41 13.92 -9.83
N LEU A 313 -16.98 12.66 -9.73
CA LEU A 313 -16.01 12.24 -8.71
C LEU A 313 -14.60 12.06 -9.29
N PHE A 314 -14.51 11.54 -10.52
CA PHE A 314 -13.25 11.20 -11.17
C PHE A 314 -12.81 12.28 -12.17
N GLY A 315 -13.71 13.16 -12.59
CA GLY A 315 -13.45 14.08 -13.70
C GLY A 315 -13.45 13.35 -15.06
N THR A 316 -12.71 13.91 -16.02
CA THR A 316 -12.64 13.39 -17.40
C THR A 316 -11.60 12.29 -17.54
N ILE A 317 -11.77 11.17 -16.82
CA ILE A 317 -10.90 10.00 -16.96
C ILE A 317 -11.42 9.09 -18.08
N GLN A 318 -10.50 8.66 -18.94
CA GLN A 318 -10.77 7.68 -19.98
C GLN A 318 -10.52 6.25 -19.45
N PHE A 319 -11.58 5.61 -18.96
CA PHE A 319 -11.54 4.18 -18.66
C PHE A 319 -11.61 3.36 -19.95
N LYS A 320 -10.95 2.21 -19.93
CA LYS A 320 -10.89 1.25 -21.06
C LYS A 320 -11.65 -0.02 -20.68
N ASN A 321 -12.27 -0.66 -21.67
CA ASN A 321 -12.91 -1.97 -21.50
C ASN A 321 -13.99 -2.02 -20.40
N LEU A 322 -14.61 -0.89 -20.08
CA LEU A 322 -15.75 -0.81 -19.16
C LEU A 322 -17.03 -0.54 -19.94
N LYS A 323 -18.08 -1.30 -19.63
CA LYS A 323 -19.46 -1.01 -20.05
C LYS A 323 -19.96 0.18 -19.23
N ARG A 324 -19.91 1.36 -19.83
CA ARG A 324 -20.34 2.64 -19.23
C ARG A 324 -20.60 3.66 -20.34
N ASP A 325 -21.20 4.78 -19.97
CA ASP A 325 -21.29 5.93 -20.86
C ASP A 325 -19.91 6.61 -21.03
N SER A 326 -19.53 6.93 -22.26
CA SER A 326 -18.20 7.47 -22.57
C SER A 326 -17.95 8.84 -21.94
N SER A 327 -19.00 9.64 -21.71
CA SER A 327 -18.90 10.93 -21.02
C SER A 327 -18.72 10.80 -19.50
N GLY A 328 -18.80 9.57 -18.96
CA GLY A 328 -18.77 9.31 -17.52
C GLY A 328 -20.06 9.70 -16.80
N SER A 329 -21.17 9.82 -17.53
CA SER A 329 -22.48 10.16 -16.97
C SER A 329 -23.15 9.01 -16.21
N SER A 330 -22.64 7.79 -16.34
CA SER A 330 -23.09 6.62 -15.57
C SER A 330 -22.80 6.80 -14.08
N ARG A 331 -23.70 6.30 -13.22
CA ARG A 331 -23.42 6.22 -11.79
C ARG A 331 -22.36 5.17 -11.54
N ILE A 332 -21.48 5.41 -10.56
CA ILE A 332 -20.39 4.49 -10.23
C ILE A 332 -20.94 3.09 -9.90
N ILE A 333 -22.05 3.00 -9.16
CA ILE A 333 -22.68 1.71 -8.80
C ILE A 333 -23.17 0.95 -10.04
N ASP A 334 -23.73 1.62 -11.03
CA ASP A 334 -24.22 0.98 -12.25
C ASP A 334 -23.04 0.42 -13.06
N VAL A 335 -21.93 1.16 -13.12
CA VAL A 335 -20.71 0.71 -13.78
C VAL A 335 -20.14 -0.52 -13.09
N LEU A 336 -20.13 -0.56 -11.75
CA LEU A 336 -19.71 -1.75 -11.02
C LEU A 336 -20.60 -2.96 -11.34
N ILE A 337 -21.92 -2.79 -11.34
CA ILE A 337 -22.90 -3.86 -11.63
C ILE A 337 -22.75 -4.40 -13.05
N MET A 338 -22.49 -3.55 -14.05
CA MET A 338 -22.38 -3.98 -15.45
C MET A 338 -21.06 -4.69 -15.79
N ASN A 339 -20.02 -4.49 -14.97
CA ASN A 339 -18.65 -4.92 -15.24
C ASN A 339 -18.09 -5.97 -14.29
N ASP A 340 -18.80 -6.31 -13.22
CA ASP A 340 -18.45 -7.38 -12.30
C ASP A 340 -19.50 -8.50 -12.33
N ASN A 341 -19.07 -9.75 -12.16
CA ASN A 341 -19.98 -10.90 -12.18
C ASN A 341 -20.59 -11.20 -10.79
N ASP A 342 -20.03 -10.62 -9.73
CA ASP A 342 -20.57 -10.75 -8.39
C ASP A 342 -21.86 -9.93 -8.24
N PRO A 343 -22.76 -10.26 -7.28
CA PRO A 343 -23.99 -9.52 -7.03
C PRO A 343 -23.72 -8.17 -6.32
N VAL A 344 -23.00 -7.27 -6.98
CA VAL A 344 -22.58 -5.96 -6.46
C VAL A 344 -23.77 -5.15 -5.91
N GLN A 345 -24.90 -5.16 -6.63
CA GLN A 345 -26.12 -4.48 -6.19
C GLN A 345 -26.57 -4.97 -4.81
N THR A 346 -26.61 -6.29 -4.61
CA THR A 346 -27.00 -6.90 -3.34
C THR A 346 -26.04 -6.52 -2.21
N TYR A 347 -24.73 -6.50 -2.46
CA TYR A 347 -23.76 -6.06 -1.44
C TYR A 347 -23.99 -4.61 -1.03
N PHE A 348 -24.24 -3.75 -2.02
CA PHE A 348 -24.47 -2.33 -1.81
C PHE A 348 -25.75 -2.05 -1.02
N GLU A 349 -26.87 -2.62 -1.45
CA GLU A 349 -28.17 -2.47 -0.78
C GLU A 349 -28.14 -3.03 0.64
N ASN A 350 -27.56 -4.23 0.84
CA ASN A 350 -27.43 -4.83 2.17
C ASN A 350 -26.55 -4.00 3.10
N ALA A 351 -25.45 -3.42 2.60
CA ALA A 351 -24.60 -2.55 3.39
C ALA A 351 -25.34 -1.28 3.85
N LEU A 352 -26.10 -0.63 2.96
CA LEU A 352 -26.90 0.55 3.30
C LEU A 352 -28.04 0.24 4.27
N MET A 353 -28.78 -0.85 4.04
CA MET A 353 -29.84 -1.30 4.96
C MET A 353 -29.27 -1.57 6.35
N ALA A 354 -28.17 -2.32 6.43
CA ALA A 354 -27.51 -2.61 7.70
C ALA A 354 -27.02 -1.34 8.42
N CYS A 355 -26.54 -0.31 7.68
CA CYS A 355 -26.22 0.99 8.28
C CYS A 355 -27.45 1.64 8.92
N GLY A 356 -28.60 1.62 8.24
CA GLY A 356 -29.87 2.13 8.75
C GLY A 356 -30.33 1.39 10.01
N ASP A 357 -30.27 0.06 9.99
CA ASP A 357 -30.65 -0.79 11.11
C ASP A 357 -29.80 -0.51 12.35
N VAL A 358 -28.47 -0.39 12.21
CA VAL A 358 -27.59 -0.04 13.34
C VAL A 358 -27.95 1.34 13.90
N LYS A 359 -28.17 2.34 13.05
CA LYS A 359 -28.58 3.68 13.49
C LYS A 359 -29.91 3.65 14.25
N GLN A 360 -30.88 2.84 13.83
CA GLN A 360 -32.15 2.67 14.54
C GLN A 360 -31.99 1.95 15.88
N MET A 361 -31.17 0.88 15.92
CA MET A 361 -30.89 0.12 17.14
C MET A 361 -30.18 0.96 18.20
N ILE A 362 -29.32 1.90 17.79
CA ILE A 362 -28.62 2.83 18.68
C ILE A 362 -29.50 4.03 19.05
N GLY A 363 -30.24 4.60 18.08
CA GLY A 363 -31.09 5.77 18.29
C GLY A 363 -32.27 5.52 19.25
N SER A 364 -32.75 4.28 19.32
CA SER A 364 -33.80 3.84 20.27
C SER A 364 -33.32 3.69 21.72
N VAL A 365 -32.05 4.04 22.02
CA VAL A 365 -31.45 3.96 23.36
C VAL A 365 -31.39 5.32 24.07
N LYS A 366 -31.89 6.39 23.43
CA LYS A 366 -32.20 7.65 24.10
C LYS A 366 -33.54 7.54 24.80
#